data_AF-A0A838B5V5-F1
#
_entry.id   AF-A0A838B5V5-F1
#
_cell.length_a   1.000
_cell.length_b   1.000
_cell.length_c   1.000
_cell.angle_alpha   90.00
_cell.angle_beta   90.00
_cell.angle_gamma   90.00
#
_symmetry.space_group_name_H-M   'P 1'
#
loop_
_entity.id
_entity.type
_entity.pdbx_description
1 polymer ?
#
loop_
_entity_poly.entity_id
_entity_poly.type
_entity_poly.pdbx_seq_one_letter_code
_entity_poly.pdbx_strand_id
1 'polypeptide(L)'
;MIRQAVLAVAISMTSMLLSGLLAAGQEAIPSGYRVKPSDVAVPADAKLGEYQRTTRPFENWTLICDENLKARQKVCNVTQIIEDQTGQVAFSWSLAATKEGNPYMILRTPPIARSDSPVSLTFEGRKEPIKIQLDGCNQAVCVGMLPVGPIMREQISKAAASVISFPTTDGRTINVTATLKGLAAAVAAIN
;
A
#
# COMPACT_ATOMS: atom_id res chain seq x y z
N MET A 1 -31.39 16.70 72.20
CA MET A 1 -30.33 16.09 71.37
C MET A 1 -30.56 14.58 71.40
N ILE A 2 -31.53 14.03 70.64
CA ILE A 2 -31.41 13.47 69.26
C ILE A 2 -30.10 12.69 69.08
N ARG A 3 -30.00 11.43 68.61
CA ARG A 3 -30.82 10.21 68.45
C ARG A 3 -29.81 9.17 67.87
N GLN A 4 -30.00 7.88 68.15
CA GLN A 4 -29.62 6.71 67.32
C GLN A 4 -28.13 6.31 67.13
N ALA A 5 -27.86 5.03 67.37
CA ALA A 5 -27.38 4.14 66.30
C ALA A 5 -27.82 2.69 66.59
N VAL A 6 -28.84 2.26 65.84
CA VAL A 6 -29.33 0.87 65.75
C VAL A 6 -28.41 0.14 64.77
N LEU A 7 -27.81 -0.97 65.19
CA LEU A 7 -27.16 -1.91 64.29
C LEU A 7 -28.24 -2.75 63.58
N ALA A 8 -28.55 -2.37 62.35
CA ALA A 8 -29.19 -3.23 61.38
C ALA A 8 -28.53 -2.93 60.04
N VAL A 9 -27.62 -3.79 59.58
CA VAL A 9 -27.15 -3.77 58.20
C VAL A 9 -27.67 -5.03 57.54
N ALA A 10 -28.64 -4.78 56.67
CA ALA A 10 -29.38 -5.73 55.89
C ALA A 10 -28.49 -6.39 54.84
N ILE A 11 -28.82 -7.65 54.60
CA ILE A 11 -28.41 -8.45 53.45
C ILE A 11 -28.85 -7.71 52.20
N SER A 12 -27.91 -7.38 51.30
CA SER A 12 -28.22 -6.93 49.95
C SER A 12 -27.37 -7.72 48.97
N MET A 13 -28.02 -8.69 48.32
CA MET A 13 -27.58 -9.32 47.08
C MET A 13 -27.44 -8.24 46.01
N THR A 14 -26.21 -7.95 45.59
CA THR A 14 -25.95 -7.15 44.39
C THR A 14 -25.34 -8.07 43.34
N SER A 15 -26.22 -8.67 42.53
CA SER A 15 -25.90 -9.41 41.32
C SER A 15 -25.27 -8.44 40.32
N MET A 16 -23.93 -8.42 40.23
CA MET A 16 -23.22 -7.73 39.15
C MET A 16 -23.49 -8.46 37.83
N LEU A 17 -24.44 -7.97 37.06
CA LEU A 17 -24.57 -8.24 35.63
C LEU A 17 -23.36 -7.60 34.93
N LEU A 18 -22.26 -8.34 34.81
CA LEU A 18 -21.23 -8.08 33.80
C LEU A 18 -21.78 -8.47 32.43
N SER A 19 -22.62 -7.61 31.86
CA SER A 19 -22.93 -7.62 30.43
C SER A 19 -21.70 -7.11 29.71
N GLY A 20 -20.73 -8.01 29.46
CA GLY A 20 -19.64 -7.71 28.55
C GLY A 20 -20.20 -7.26 27.21
N LEU A 21 -19.70 -6.13 26.70
CA LEU A 21 -19.87 -5.72 25.31
C LEU A 21 -19.29 -6.83 24.44
N LEU A 22 -20.14 -7.79 24.04
CA LEU A 22 -19.83 -8.65 22.91
C LEU A 22 -19.80 -7.73 21.69
N ALA A 23 -18.58 -7.43 21.22
CA ALA A 23 -18.40 -6.91 19.88
C ALA A 23 -19.13 -7.85 18.91
N ALA A 24 -20.00 -7.31 18.07
CA ALA A 24 -20.65 -8.08 17.03
C ALA A 24 -19.57 -8.69 16.11
N GLY A 25 -19.45 -10.02 16.13
CA GLY A 25 -18.55 -10.75 15.24
C GLY A 25 -17.78 -11.95 15.82
N GLN A 26 -17.99 -12.35 17.07
CA GLN A 26 -17.36 -13.56 17.61
C GLN A 26 -18.36 -14.72 17.66
N GLU A 27 -18.68 -15.28 16.49
CA GLU A 27 -19.06 -16.69 16.46
C GLU A 27 -17.79 -17.52 16.63
N ALA A 28 -17.76 -18.36 17.66
CA ALA A 28 -16.73 -19.36 17.81
C ALA A 28 -16.86 -20.35 16.64
N ILE A 29 -15.93 -20.30 15.67
CA ILE A 29 -15.87 -21.25 14.56
C ILE A 29 -14.75 -22.25 14.86
N PRO A 30 -15.05 -23.46 15.37
CA PRO A 30 -14.07 -24.53 15.49
C PRO A 30 -14.00 -25.29 14.17
N SER A 31 -13.09 -24.90 13.27
CA SER A 31 -12.78 -25.75 12.09
C SER A 31 -11.49 -25.40 11.34
N GLY A 32 -10.61 -24.54 11.86
CA GLY A 32 -9.38 -24.15 11.13
C GLY A 32 -9.63 -23.30 9.88
N TYR A 33 -10.91 -22.99 9.57
CA TYR A 33 -11.30 -22.04 8.54
C TYR A 33 -11.51 -20.67 9.15
N ARG A 34 -11.13 -19.62 8.40
CA ARG A 34 -11.35 -18.23 8.77
C ARG A 34 -12.09 -17.51 7.65
N VAL A 35 -12.98 -16.59 8.03
CA VAL A 35 -13.57 -15.66 7.07
C VAL A 35 -12.45 -14.75 6.55
N LYS A 36 -12.25 -14.72 5.23
CA LYS A 36 -11.34 -13.75 4.60
C LYS A 36 -11.95 -12.35 4.75
N PRO A 37 -11.23 -11.36 5.30
CA PRO A 37 -11.72 -9.99 5.33
C PRO A 37 -11.89 -9.43 3.91
N SER A 38 -12.66 -8.34 3.80
CA SER A 38 -12.78 -7.58 2.55
C SER A 38 -11.41 -7.15 2.02
N ASP A 39 -11.21 -7.27 0.71
CA ASP A 39 -10.00 -6.78 0.02
C ASP A 39 -9.93 -5.24 0.01
N VAL A 40 -11.03 -4.57 0.32
CA VAL A 40 -11.14 -3.11 0.42
C VAL A 40 -11.33 -2.73 1.88
N ALA A 41 -10.36 -2.01 2.44
CA ALA A 41 -10.48 -1.37 3.74
C ALA A 41 -11.21 -0.03 3.57
N VAL A 42 -12.26 0.19 4.37
CA VAL A 42 -13.02 1.44 4.36
C VAL A 42 -12.30 2.45 5.26
N PRO A 43 -11.92 3.64 4.75
CA PRO A 43 -11.34 4.72 5.56
C PRO A 43 -12.26 5.13 6.72
N ALA A 44 -11.69 5.64 7.81
CA ALA A 44 -12.43 6.00 9.02
C ALA A 44 -13.52 7.08 8.79
N ASP A 45 -13.34 7.90 7.76
CA ASP A 45 -14.24 8.98 7.34
C ASP A 45 -15.32 8.54 6.33
N ALA A 46 -15.29 7.29 5.87
CA ALA A 46 -16.25 6.74 4.92
C ALA A 46 -17.21 5.74 5.59
N LYS A 47 -18.48 5.72 5.18
CA LYS A 47 -19.44 4.71 5.63
C LYS A 47 -19.34 3.43 4.79
N LEU A 48 -19.75 2.31 5.38
CA LEU A 48 -19.90 1.05 4.65
C LEU A 48 -20.81 1.24 3.43
N GLY A 49 -20.37 0.74 2.27
CA GLY A 49 -21.07 0.90 0.98
C GLY A 49 -20.83 2.22 0.26
N GLU A 50 -20.20 3.22 0.90
CA GLU A 50 -19.86 4.51 0.28
C GLU A 50 -18.41 4.60 -0.22
N TYR A 51 -17.65 3.49 -0.13
CA TYR A 51 -16.27 3.40 -0.59
C TYR A 51 -16.10 2.19 -1.49
N GLN A 52 -15.46 2.39 -2.64
CA GLN A 52 -15.22 1.33 -3.61
C GLN A 52 -13.78 1.33 -4.12
N ARG A 53 -13.30 0.15 -4.52
CA ARG A 53 -12.06 -0.03 -5.26
C ARG A 53 -12.38 -0.61 -6.63
N THR A 54 -11.82 -0.03 -7.67
CA THR A 54 -11.79 -0.62 -9.00
C THR A 54 -10.37 -1.10 -9.31
N THR A 55 -10.25 -2.22 -10.00
CA THR A 55 -8.95 -2.81 -10.38
C THR A 55 -9.02 -3.21 -11.84
N ARG A 56 -8.08 -2.71 -12.64
CA ARG A 56 -8.05 -2.90 -14.09
C ARG A 56 -6.64 -3.32 -14.53
N PRO A 57 -6.50 -4.47 -15.21
CA PRO A 57 -5.20 -4.92 -15.69
C PRO A 57 -4.84 -4.22 -17.01
N PHE A 58 -3.56 -3.91 -17.16
CA PHE A 58 -2.94 -3.37 -18.37
C PHE A 58 -1.58 -4.04 -18.55
N GLU A 59 -1.55 -5.19 -19.23
CA GLU A 59 -0.34 -6.02 -19.35
C GLU A 59 0.21 -6.36 -17.95
N ASN A 60 1.45 -5.94 -17.65
CA ASN A 60 2.10 -6.15 -16.36
C ASN A 60 1.84 -5.04 -15.34
N TRP A 61 0.86 -4.16 -15.60
CA TRP A 61 0.46 -3.07 -14.73
C TRP A 61 -0.97 -3.23 -14.25
N THR A 62 -1.22 -2.83 -13.00
CA THR A 62 -2.55 -2.83 -12.40
C THR A 62 -2.93 -1.40 -12.06
N LEU A 63 -3.97 -0.87 -12.70
CA LEU A 63 -4.61 0.37 -12.30
C LEU A 63 -5.58 0.06 -11.14
N ILE A 64 -5.34 0.67 -9.99
CA ILE A 64 -6.25 0.62 -8.84
C ILE A 64 -6.75 2.03 -8.60
N CYS A 65 -8.07 2.21 -8.52
CA CYS A 65 -8.67 3.47 -8.10
C CYS A 65 -9.58 3.21 -6.92
N ASP A 66 -9.30 3.93 -5.84
CA ASP A 66 -10.14 4.00 -4.66
C ASP A 66 -11.00 5.24 -4.71
N GLU A 67 -12.31 5.09 -4.48
CA GLU A 67 -13.28 6.15 -4.61
C GLU A 67 -14.18 6.23 -3.38
N ASN A 68 -14.25 7.42 -2.79
CA ASN A 68 -15.29 7.79 -1.85
C ASN A 68 -16.47 8.35 -2.65
N LEU A 69 -17.54 7.56 -2.76
CA LEU A 69 -18.72 7.85 -3.57
C LEU A 69 -19.48 9.08 -3.09
N LYS A 70 -19.50 9.30 -1.78
CA LYS A 70 -20.17 10.45 -1.15
C LYS A 70 -19.39 11.73 -1.35
N ALA A 71 -18.07 11.70 -1.12
CA ALA A 71 -17.19 12.84 -1.32
C ALA A 71 -16.86 13.09 -2.80
N ARG A 72 -17.19 12.14 -3.70
CA ARG A 72 -16.81 12.13 -5.12
C ARG A 72 -15.31 12.31 -5.32
N GLN A 73 -14.53 11.70 -4.44
CA GLN A 73 -13.08 11.76 -4.47
C GLN A 73 -12.54 10.42 -4.91
N LYS A 74 -11.73 10.43 -5.97
CA LYS A 74 -11.09 9.26 -6.55
C LYS A 74 -9.58 9.41 -6.52
N VAL A 75 -8.88 8.41 -5.99
CA VAL A 75 -7.42 8.35 -5.93
C VAL A 75 -6.97 7.11 -6.66
N CYS A 76 -6.18 7.28 -7.72
CA CYS A 76 -5.69 6.19 -8.55
C CYS A 76 -4.17 6.02 -8.42
N ASN A 77 -3.72 4.78 -8.50
CA ASN A 77 -2.33 4.44 -8.76
C ASN A 77 -2.24 3.37 -9.85
N VAL A 78 -1.12 3.32 -10.56
CA VAL A 78 -0.83 2.26 -11.53
C VAL A 78 0.44 1.56 -11.07
N THR A 79 0.33 0.30 -10.68
CA THR A 79 1.41 -0.43 -10.00
C THR A 79 1.84 -1.66 -10.77
N GLN A 80 3.15 -1.90 -10.80
CA GLN A 80 3.75 -3.18 -11.15
C GLN A 80 4.55 -3.68 -9.95
N ILE A 81 4.40 -4.97 -9.66
CA ILE A 81 5.09 -5.67 -8.58
C ILE A 81 5.92 -6.77 -9.24
N ILE A 82 7.17 -6.89 -8.83
CA ILE A 82 8.06 -7.97 -9.23
C ILE A 82 8.41 -8.78 -7.98
N GLU A 83 8.15 -10.08 -8.06
CA GLU A 83 8.43 -11.04 -7.00
C GLU A 83 9.68 -11.86 -7.32
N ASP A 84 10.34 -12.34 -6.27
CA ASP A 84 11.40 -13.33 -6.39
C ASP A 84 10.83 -14.76 -6.50
N GLN A 85 11.71 -15.76 -6.56
CA GLN A 85 11.33 -17.17 -6.71
C GLN A 85 10.57 -17.73 -5.50
N THR A 86 10.59 -17.03 -4.36
CA THR A 86 9.87 -17.40 -3.14
C THR A 86 8.51 -16.71 -3.02
N GLY A 87 8.14 -15.89 -4.02
CA GLY A 87 6.92 -15.08 -4.00
C GLY A 87 7.03 -13.84 -3.12
N GLN A 88 8.24 -13.45 -2.70
CA GLN A 88 8.44 -12.21 -1.95
C GLN A 88 8.65 -11.05 -2.92
N VAL A 89 8.15 -9.86 -2.59
CA VAL A 89 8.31 -8.67 -3.42
C VAL A 89 9.80 -8.29 -3.47
N ALA A 90 10.42 -8.43 -4.65
CA ALA A 90 11.79 -8.00 -4.91
C ALA A 90 11.87 -6.51 -5.26
N PHE A 91 10.84 -5.99 -5.93
CA PHE A 91 10.69 -4.58 -6.25
C PHE A 91 9.23 -4.28 -6.57
N SER A 92 8.76 -3.09 -6.24
CA SER A 92 7.52 -2.57 -6.82
C SER A 92 7.64 -1.09 -7.11
N TRP A 93 6.89 -0.65 -8.10
CA TRP A 93 6.79 0.76 -8.42
C TRP A 93 5.39 1.12 -8.87
N SER A 94 4.97 2.32 -8.47
CA SER A 94 3.64 2.83 -8.77
C SER A 94 3.72 4.23 -9.35
N LEU A 95 3.00 4.49 -10.44
CA LEU A 95 2.72 5.84 -10.88
C LEU A 95 1.51 6.38 -10.12
N ALA A 96 1.68 7.51 -9.46
CA ALA A 96 0.60 8.24 -8.79
C ALA A 96 0.81 9.75 -8.94
N ALA A 97 -0.25 10.52 -8.72
CA ALA A 97 -0.18 11.98 -8.68
C ALA A 97 -0.12 12.49 -7.24
N THR A 98 0.59 13.59 -7.01
CA THR A 98 0.45 14.35 -5.75
C THR A 98 -0.93 15.00 -5.68
N LYS A 99 -1.27 15.61 -4.54
CA LYS A 99 -2.53 16.36 -4.38
C LYS A 99 -2.65 17.48 -5.42
N GLU A 100 -1.53 18.04 -5.85
CA GLU A 100 -1.43 19.09 -6.85
C GLU A 100 -1.44 18.55 -8.30
N GLY A 101 -1.57 17.23 -8.47
CA GLY A 101 -1.62 16.58 -9.78
C GLY A 101 -0.25 16.25 -10.38
N ASN A 102 0.86 16.49 -9.67
CA ASN A 102 2.19 16.22 -10.20
C ASN A 102 2.47 14.70 -10.23
N PRO A 103 2.83 14.11 -11.38
CA PRO A 103 3.05 12.67 -11.48
C PRO A 103 4.43 12.24 -10.97
N TYR A 104 4.45 11.20 -10.14
CA TYR A 104 5.67 10.56 -9.61
C TYR A 104 5.61 9.05 -9.80
N MET A 105 6.78 8.46 -10.08
CA MET A 105 7.03 7.06 -9.82
C MET A 105 7.47 6.91 -8.37
N ILE A 106 6.74 6.10 -7.61
CA ILE A 106 7.08 5.72 -6.24
C ILE A 106 7.73 4.34 -6.30
N LEU A 107 9.03 4.26 -6.05
CA LEU A 107 9.80 3.03 -6.05
C LEU A 107 9.82 2.44 -4.65
N ARG A 108 9.73 1.12 -4.55
CA ARG A 108 9.72 0.38 -3.29
C ARG A 108 10.63 -0.83 -3.42
N THR A 109 11.64 -0.90 -2.56
CA THR A 109 12.53 -2.06 -2.41
C THR A 109 12.30 -2.72 -1.05
N PRO A 110 12.73 -3.97 -0.87
CA PRO A 110 12.82 -4.59 0.45
C PRO A 110 13.64 -3.75 1.44
N PRO A 111 13.44 -3.92 2.76
CA PRO A 111 14.13 -3.15 3.79
C PRO A 111 15.62 -3.49 3.90
N ILE A 112 16.07 -4.57 3.24
CA ILE A 112 17.48 -4.94 3.10
C ILE A 112 18.24 -4.08 2.08
N ALA A 113 17.56 -3.19 1.34
CA ALA A 113 18.24 -2.27 0.43
C ALA A 113 19.11 -1.28 1.22
N ARG A 114 20.26 -0.93 0.67
CA ARG A 114 21.19 0.00 1.30
C ARG A 114 20.71 1.44 1.07
N SER A 115 20.26 2.10 2.15
CA SER A 115 19.66 3.45 2.07
C SER A 115 20.63 4.56 1.68
N ASP A 116 21.93 4.38 1.89
CA ASP A 116 22.98 5.36 1.51
C ASP A 116 23.33 5.34 0.01
N SER A 117 22.67 4.48 -0.77
CA SER A 117 23.02 4.18 -2.15
C SER A 117 21.82 4.31 -3.07
N PRO A 118 22.02 4.81 -4.31
CA PRO A 118 20.91 5.01 -5.21
C PRO A 118 20.42 3.68 -5.80
N VAL A 119 19.11 3.60 -6.00
CA VAL A 119 18.51 2.68 -6.95
C VAL A 119 18.84 3.17 -8.37
N SER A 120 19.30 2.26 -9.22
CA SER A 120 19.66 2.53 -10.60
C SER A 120 18.58 1.98 -11.52
N LEU A 121 18.00 2.83 -12.36
CA LEU A 121 17.01 2.47 -13.36
C LEU A 121 17.60 2.69 -14.76
N THR A 122 17.94 1.59 -15.44
CA THR A 122 18.47 1.60 -16.80
C THR A 122 17.37 1.18 -17.75
N PHE A 123 17.07 2.00 -18.75
CA PHE A 123 16.12 1.64 -19.81
C PHE A 123 16.83 1.16 -21.05
N GLU A 124 16.19 0.25 -21.78
CA GLU A 124 16.64 -0.18 -23.09
C GLU A 124 16.84 1.03 -24.02
N GLY A 125 17.97 1.04 -24.76
CA GLY A 125 18.35 2.15 -25.64
C GLY A 125 18.94 3.38 -24.93
N ARG A 126 19.07 3.37 -23.60
CA ARG A 126 19.78 4.42 -22.84
C ARG A 126 21.11 3.92 -22.28
N LYS A 127 22.17 4.70 -22.48
CA LYS A 127 23.50 4.44 -21.87
C LYS A 127 23.55 4.84 -20.40
N GLU A 128 22.93 5.96 -20.06
CA GLU A 128 22.98 6.52 -18.70
C GLU A 128 21.77 6.07 -17.88
N PRO A 129 22.00 5.41 -16.72
CA PRO A 129 20.94 5.07 -15.80
C PRO A 129 20.40 6.31 -15.09
N ILE A 130 19.11 6.28 -14.76
CA ILE A 130 18.53 7.22 -13.80
C ILE A 130 18.92 6.72 -12.41
N LYS A 131 19.50 7.60 -11.58
CA LYS A 131 19.81 7.31 -10.18
C LYS A 131 18.74 7.93 -9.29
N ILE A 132 18.15 7.11 -8.43
CA ILE A 132 17.07 7.51 -7.51
C ILE A 132 17.57 7.25 -6.09
N GLN A 133 17.64 8.31 -5.29
CA GLN A 133 17.96 8.18 -3.87
C GLN A 133 16.75 7.62 -3.12
N LEU A 134 16.99 6.74 -2.15
CA LEU A 134 15.94 6.31 -1.23
C LEU A 134 15.71 7.43 -0.21
N ASP A 135 14.45 7.84 -0.08
CA ASP A 135 14.00 8.89 0.85
C ASP A 135 13.95 8.39 2.30
N GLY A 136 13.74 7.08 2.47
CA GLY A 136 13.75 6.45 3.79
C GLY A 136 13.36 4.98 3.76
N CYS A 137 13.69 4.29 4.85
CA CYS A 137 13.35 2.89 5.06
C CYS A 137 12.62 2.70 6.39
N ASN A 138 11.68 1.77 6.43
CA ASN A 138 11.11 1.23 7.66
C ASN A 138 11.32 -0.28 7.70
N GLN A 139 10.69 -0.97 8.66
CA GLN A 139 10.83 -2.42 8.84
C GLN A 139 10.30 -3.26 7.66
N ALA A 140 9.50 -2.68 6.77
CA ALA A 140 8.85 -3.38 5.68
C ALA A 140 9.35 -2.98 4.28
N VAL A 141 9.80 -1.73 4.10
CA VAL A 141 10.09 -1.19 2.76
C VAL A 141 11.05 -0.01 2.83
N CYS A 142 11.85 0.17 1.78
CA CYS A 142 12.50 1.44 1.47
C CYS A 142 11.80 2.12 0.30
N VAL A 143 11.60 3.43 0.39
CA VAL A 143 10.86 4.22 -0.60
C VAL A 143 11.80 5.23 -1.26
N GLY A 144 11.66 5.40 -2.58
CA GLY A 144 12.29 6.48 -3.33
C GLY A 144 11.31 7.09 -4.33
N MET A 145 11.38 8.40 -4.52
CA MET A 145 10.49 9.16 -5.40
C MET A 145 11.23 9.62 -6.66
N LEU A 146 10.66 9.34 -7.84
CA LEU A 146 11.15 9.81 -9.13
C LEU A 146 10.09 10.66 -9.82
N PRO A 147 10.28 11.99 -9.97
CA PRO A 147 9.38 12.81 -10.77
C PRO A 147 9.24 12.28 -12.19
N VAL A 148 8.03 12.25 -12.73
CA VAL A 148 7.81 11.89 -14.13
C VAL A 148 8.16 13.09 -15.01
N GLY A 149 9.45 13.21 -15.34
CA GLY A 149 10.02 14.21 -16.25
C GLY A 149 9.96 13.80 -17.74
N PRO A 150 10.56 14.58 -18.65
CA PRO A 150 10.60 14.27 -20.09
C PRO A 150 11.16 12.88 -20.40
N ILE A 151 12.24 12.50 -19.70
CA ILE A 151 12.86 11.18 -19.82
C ILE A 151 11.85 10.07 -19.53
N MET A 152 11.19 10.12 -18.37
CA MET A 152 10.23 9.07 -18.01
C MET A 152 9.05 9.04 -18.98
N ARG A 153 8.53 10.21 -19.42
CA ARG A 153 7.45 10.26 -20.41
C ARG A 153 7.84 9.58 -21.73
N GLU A 154 9.06 9.81 -22.20
CA GLU A 154 9.60 9.16 -23.40
C GLU A 154 9.72 7.64 -23.23
N GLN A 155 10.23 7.16 -22.09
CA GLN A 155 10.36 5.72 -21.86
C GLN A 155 8.99 5.03 -21.74
N ILE A 156 8.02 5.71 -21.11
CA ILE A 156 6.63 5.25 -21.03
C ILE A 156 6.00 5.16 -22.42
N SER A 157 6.18 6.17 -23.28
CA SER A 157 5.62 6.14 -24.64
C SER A 157 6.24 5.06 -25.51
N LYS A 158 7.51 4.72 -25.28
CA LYS A 158 8.23 3.63 -25.95
C LYS A 158 7.95 2.25 -25.37
N ALA A 159 7.16 2.13 -24.31
CA ALA A 159 6.94 0.88 -23.59
C ALA A 159 8.26 0.16 -23.19
N ALA A 160 9.30 0.95 -22.87
CA ALA A 160 10.66 0.46 -22.73
C ALA A 160 10.80 -0.65 -21.67
N ALA A 161 11.66 -1.63 -21.94
CA ALA A 161 12.17 -2.53 -20.93
C ALA A 161 13.16 -1.79 -20.01
N SER A 162 13.24 -2.22 -18.75
CA SER A 162 14.19 -1.67 -17.78
C SER A 162 14.87 -2.73 -16.94
N VAL A 163 16.08 -2.40 -16.51
CA VAL A 163 16.81 -3.10 -15.44
C VAL A 163 16.89 -2.15 -14.25
N ILE A 164 16.33 -2.59 -13.13
CA ILE A 164 16.43 -1.94 -11.84
C ILE A 164 17.54 -2.63 -11.05
N SER A 165 18.46 -1.86 -10.50
CA SER A 165 19.60 -2.39 -9.73
C SER A 165 19.78 -1.60 -8.44
N PHE A 166 19.95 -2.31 -7.32
CA PHE A 166 20.24 -1.67 -6.03
C PHE A 166 21.08 -2.57 -5.12
N PRO A 167 22.01 -2.00 -4.35
CA PRO A 167 22.79 -2.75 -3.38
C PRO A 167 21.97 -3.06 -2.13
N THR A 168 22.30 -4.16 -1.46
CA THR A 168 21.73 -4.57 -0.18
C THR A 168 22.73 -4.40 0.96
N THR A 169 22.24 -4.38 2.20
CA THR A 169 23.04 -4.18 3.41
C THR A 169 24.05 -5.30 3.67
N ASP A 170 23.86 -6.48 3.08
CA ASP A 170 24.78 -7.61 3.10
C ASP A 170 25.84 -7.58 1.98
N GLY A 171 25.91 -6.48 1.21
CA GLY A 171 26.91 -6.27 0.17
C GLY A 171 26.59 -6.91 -1.19
N ARG A 172 25.43 -7.55 -1.34
CA ARG A 172 24.95 -8.04 -2.65
C ARG A 172 24.34 -6.90 -3.48
N THR A 173 24.11 -7.18 -4.76
CA THR A 173 23.34 -6.30 -5.65
C THR A 173 22.17 -7.09 -6.21
N ILE A 174 20.96 -6.57 -5.99
CA ILE A 174 19.75 -7.11 -6.62
C ILE A 174 19.58 -6.44 -7.98
N ASN A 175 19.31 -7.26 -9.00
CA ASN A 175 18.95 -6.80 -10.33
C ASN A 175 17.57 -7.37 -10.70
N VAL A 176 16.65 -6.50 -11.09
CA VAL A 176 15.27 -6.83 -11.43
C VAL A 176 14.98 -6.31 -12.83
N THR A 177 14.45 -7.15 -13.71
CA THR A 177 13.95 -6.71 -15.02
C THR A 177 12.48 -6.33 -14.91
N ALA A 178 12.10 -5.22 -15.54
CA ALA A 178 10.73 -4.76 -15.63
C ALA A 178 10.42 -4.24 -17.05
N THR A 179 9.17 -3.90 -17.29
CA THR A 179 8.73 -3.31 -18.56
C THR A 179 7.66 -2.26 -18.33
N LEU A 180 7.76 -1.15 -19.08
CA LEU A 180 6.76 -0.09 -19.11
C LEU A 180 5.58 -0.41 -20.06
N LYS A 181 5.59 -1.56 -20.75
CA LYS A 181 4.48 -1.99 -21.60
C LYS A 181 3.17 -2.05 -20.80
N GLY A 182 2.16 -1.32 -21.27
CA GLY A 182 0.85 -1.20 -20.62
C GLY A 182 0.69 0.06 -19.76
N LEU A 183 1.78 0.67 -19.27
CA LEU A 183 1.69 1.83 -18.37
C LEU A 183 1.01 3.04 -19.03
N ALA A 184 1.36 3.36 -20.28
CA ALA A 184 0.75 4.49 -20.99
C ALA A 184 -0.77 4.34 -21.12
N ALA A 185 -1.24 3.14 -21.47
CA ALA A 185 -2.67 2.83 -21.58
C ALA A 185 -3.37 2.87 -20.21
N ALA A 186 -2.72 2.38 -19.15
CA ALA A 186 -3.24 2.42 -17.80
C ALA A 186 -3.42 3.86 -17.30
N VAL A 187 -2.44 4.73 -17.53
CA VAL A 187 -2.51 6.15 -17.16
C VAL A 187 -3.61 6.87 -17.95
N ALA A 188 -3.71 6.61 -19.25
CA ALA A 188 -4.75 7.19 -20.09
C ALA A 188 -6.18 6.77 -19.67
N ALA A 189 -6.30 5.67 -18.91
CA ALA A 189 -7.57 5.16 -18.42
C ALA A 189 -7.99 5.73 -17.06
N ILE A 190 -7.20 6.65 -16.50
CA ILE A 190 -7.54 7.44 -15.31
C ILE A 190 -8.50 8.55 -15.77
N ASN A 191 -9.79 8.31 -15.59
CA ASN A 191 -10.88 9.27 -15.81
C ASN A 191 -11.27 9.97 -14.51
#